data_AF-A0A267FZH6-F1
#
_entry.id   AF-A0A267FZH6-F1
#
_cell.length_a   1.000
_cell.length_b   1.000
_cell.length_c   1.000
_cell.angle_alpha   90.00
_cell.angle_beta   90.00
_cell.angle_gamma   90.00
#
_symmetry.space_group_name_H-M   'P 1'
#
loop_
_entity.id
_entity.type
_entity.pdbx_description
1 polymer ?
#
loop_
_entity_poly.entity_id
_entity_poly.type
_entity_poly.pdbx_seq_one_letter_code
_entity_poly.pdbx_strand_id
1 'polypeptide(L)'
;GKLVGEDKYGNKYFENNEYFLGRNRWVHYAPKHGLEYDGSQIPSEWHRWLHSMTDDPPNKVPPSPQHKWLADHEQNPSGVNPRREYVPYSTTRPKIEAWKPPSKPL
;
A
#
# COMPACT_ATOMS: atom_id res chain seq x y z
N GLY A 1 -4.41 12.28 22.15
CA GLY A 1 -3.16 11.52 22.28
C GLY A 1 -1.98 12.36 21.84
N LYS A 2 -0.77 11.90 22.12
CA LYS A 2 0.47 12.56 21.70
C LYS A 2 0.74 12.26 20.23
N LEU A 3 1.12 13.28 19.44
CA LEU A 3 1.57 13.09 18.07
C LEU A 3 2.93 12.37 18.07
N VAL A 4 2.96 11.20 17.44
CA VAL A 4 4.17 10.36 17.33
C VAL A 4 4.95 10.69 16.06
N GLY A 5 4.24 10.95 14.95
CA GLY A 5 4.87 11.39 13.71
C GLY A 5 3.87 11.56 12.57
N GLU A 6 4.41 11.94 11.42
CA GLU A 6 3.69 12.14 10.16
C GLU A 6 4.44 11.41 9.03
N ASP A 7 3.71 10.77 8.13
CA ASP A 7 4.31 10.12 6.96
C ASP A 7 4.41 11.07 5.75
N LYS A 8 5.08 10.61 4.68
CA LYS A 8 5.24 11.38 3.44
C LYS A 8 3.92 11.66 2.70
N TYR A 9 2.84 10.96 3.06
CA TYR A 9 1.52 11.14 2.46
C TYR A 9 0.66 12.14 3.23
N GLY A 10 1.09 12.54 4.43
CA GLY A 10 0.42 13.48 5.32
C GLY A 10 -0.48 12.82 6.37
N ASN A 11 -0.40 11.50 6.56
CA ASN A 11 -1.12 10.83 7.64
C ASN A 11 -0.39 11.07 8.96
N LYS A 12 -1.14 11.39 10.01
CA LYS A 12 -0.61 11.72 11.34
C LYS A 12 -0.92 10.61 12.34
N TYR A 13 0.10 10.15 13.05
CA TYR A 13 0.02 8.99 13.94
C TYR A 13 0.08 9.43 15.40
N PHE A 14 -0.81 8.89 16.21
CA PHE A 14 -0.99 9.29 17.60
C PHE A 14 -0.96 8.09 18.54
N GLU A 15 -0.47 8.34 19.75
CA GLU A 15 -0.45 7.36 20.83
C GLU A 15 -1.00 7.94 22.14
N ASN A 16 -1.72 7.12 22.89
CA ASN A 16 -2.05 7.35 24.29
C ASN A 16 -2.06 6.02 25.06
N ASN A 17 -1.03 5.78 25.87
CA ASN A 17 -0.89 4.55 26.67
C ASN A 17 -1.81 4.49 27.89
N GLU A 18 -2.55 5.56 28.18
CA GLU A 18 -3.65 5.53 29.17
C GLU A 18 -4.88 4.78 28.62
N TYR A 19 -5.01 4.66 27.29
CA TYR A 19 -6.07 3.90 26.68
C TYR A 19 -5.72 2.41 26.62
N PHE A 20 -6.76 1.58 26.58
CA PHE A 20 -6.57 0.14 26.48
C PHE A 20 -5.87 -0.27 25.18
N LEU A 21 -5.17 -1.42 25.25
CA LEU A 21 -4.44 -1.98 24.11
C LEU A 21 -5.38 -2.19 22.92
N GLY A 22 -4.99 -1.66 21.76
CA GLY A 22 -5.79 -1.70 20.54
C GLY A 22 -6.58 -0.42 20.27
N ARG A 23 -6.67 0.49 21.25
CA ARG A 23 -7.12 1.89 21.04
C ARG A 23 -6.08 2.93 21.42
N ASN A 24 -4.97 2.50 22.02
CA ASN A 24 -3.86 3.34 22.39
C ASN A 24 -3.13 3.95 21.18
N ARG A 25 -3.20 3.35 19.98
CA ARG A 25 -2.60 3.88 18.75
C ARG A 25 -3.67 4.11 17.68
N TRP A 26 -3.61 5.24 16.98
CA TRP A 26 -4.51 5.55 15.87
C TRP A 26 -3.87 6.50 14.86
N VAL A 27 -4.49 6.60 13.69
CA VAL A 27 -4.07 7.48 12.60
C VAL A 27 -5.18 8.48 12.28
N HIS A 28 -4.80 9.72 11.99
CA HIS A 28 -5.62 10.68 11.27
C HIS A 28 -5.10 10.74 9.83
N TYR A 29 -5.91 10.28 8.88
CA TYR A 29 -5.56 10.29 7.47
C TYR A 29 -5.37 11.71 6.93
N ALA A 30 -4.56 11.83 5.88
CA ALA A 30 -4.28 13.11 5.26
C ALA A 30 -5.57 13.80 4.76
N PRO A 31 -5.76 15.11 4.99
CA PRO A 31 -6.98 15.83 4.60
C PRO A 31 -7.34 15.74 3.12
N LYS A 32 -6.34 15.49 2.25
CA LYS A 32 -6.52 15.31 0.80
C LYS A 32 -7.47 14.17 0.43
N HIS A 33 -7.64 13.17 1.32
CA HIS A 33 -8.55 12.05 1.11
C HIS A 33 -9.99 12.37 1.53
N GLY A 34 -10.23 13.42 2.32
CA GLY A 34 -11.57 13.81 2.75
C GLY A 34 -12.33 12.64 3.40
N LEU A 35 -13.45 12.24 2.79
CA LEU A 35 -14.27 11.09 3.22
C LEU A 35 -13.83 9.76 2.60
N GLU A 36 -12.92 9.78 1.62
CA GLU A 36 -12.38 8.61 0.92
C GLU A 36 -11.08 8.11 1.58
N TYR A 37 -10.99 8.21 2.90
CA TYR A 37 -9.88 7.63 3.65
C TYR A 37 -10.04 6.10 3.70
N ASP A 38 -8.92 5.39 3.60
CA ASP A 38 -8.92 3.93 3.59
C ASP A 38 -7.73 3.35 4.36
N GLY A 39 -7.92 2.17 4.94
CA GLY A 39 -6.89 1.45 5.69
C GLY A 39 -5.61 1.18 4.88
N SER A 40 -5.75 1.00 3.56
CA SER A 40 -4.61 0.76 2.68
C SER A 40 -3.76 2.00 2.38
N GLN A 41 -4.13 3.19 2.87
CA GLN A 41 -3.36 4.43 2.69
C GLN A 41 -2.19 4.57 3.68
N ILE A 42 -2.06 3.64 4.64
CA ILE A 42 -0.97 3.60 5.60
C ILE A 42 0.23 2.90 4.97
N PRO A 43 1.41 3.54 4.88
CA PRO A 43 2.58 2.92 4.30
C PRO A 43 3.17 1.85 5.23
N SER A 44 3.96 0.95 4.64
CA SER A 44 4.45 -0.26 5.31
C SER A 44 5.19 -0.02 6.64
N GLU A 45 5.96 1.06 6.71
CA GLU A 45 6.76 1.45 7.86
C GLU A 45 5.91 1.86 9.05
N TRP A 46 4.78 2.53 8.81
CA TRP A 46 3.84 2.94 9.85
C TRP A 46 2.82 1.84 10.16
N HIS A 47 2.50 0.99 9.19
CA HIS A 47 1.61 -0.15 9.37
C HIS A 47 2.12 -1.09 10.48
N ARG A 48 3.43 -1.37 10.51
CA ARG A 48 4.05 -2.22 11.54
C ARG A 48 3.85 -1.67 12.95
N TRP A 49 4.02 -0.36 13.15
CA TRP A 49 3.86 0.30 14.44
C TRP A 49 2.38 0.43 14.85
N LEU A 50 1.51 0.82 13.92
CA LEU A 50 0.08 0.99 14.16
C LEU A 50 -0.59 -0.34 14.57
N HIS A 51 -0.19 -1.44 13.93
CA HIS A 51 -0.68 -2.79 14.25
C HIS A 51 0.05 -3.47 15.41
N SER A 52 0.81 -2.72 16.21
CA SER A 52 1.52 -3.22 17.39
C SER A 52 2.46 -4.41 17.11
N MET A 53 2.99 -4.54 15.89
CA MET A 53 4.03 -5.52 15.58
C MET A 53 5.40 -5.12 16.13
N THR A 54 5.54 -3.84 16.50
CA THR A 54 6.72 -3.26 17.14
C THR A 54 6.31 -2.07 17.99
N ASP A 55 7.08 -1.79 19.05
CA ASP A 55 6.91 -0.60 19.86
C ASP A 55 7.61 0.63 19.28
N ASP A 56 8.60 0.40 18.42
CA ASP A 56 9.39 1.48 17.85
C ASP A 56 8.72 2.05 16.59
N PRO A 57 8.35 3.35 16.58
CA PRO A 57 7.85 4.00 15.38
C PRO A 57 8.98 4.17 14.34
N PRO A 58 8.63 4.33 13.05
CA PRO A 58 9.60 4.39 11.97
C PRO A 58 10.50 5.64 12.01
N ASN A 59 10.14 6.67 12.77
CA ASN A 59 11.02 7.81 13.02
C ASN A 59 12.10 7.54 14.08
N LYS A 60 11.89 6.57 14.98
CA LYS A 60 12.87 6.15 15.98
C LYS A 60 13.78 5.06 15.44
N VAL A 61 13.19 4.08 14.76
CA VAL A 61 13.92 3.00 14.09
C VAL A 61 13.53 3.05 12.61
N PRO A 62 14.37 3.67 11.74
CA PRO A 62 14.03 3.80 10.34
C PRO A 62 13.88 2.42 9.69
N PRO A 63 12.96 2.29 8.71
CA PRO A 63 12.82 1.06 7.95
C PRO A 63 14.12 0.72 7.21
N SER A 64 14.29 -0.56 6.85
CA SER A 64 15.42 -1.04 6.06
C SER A 64 15.69 -0.14 4.85
N PRO A 65 16.96 0.00 4.41
CA PRO A 65 17.33 0.92 3.34
C PRO A 65 16.47 0.70 2.09
N GLN A 66 16.00 1.81 1.53
CA GLN A 66 15.20 1.81 0.30
C GLN A 66 16.03 1.21 -0.84
N HIS A 67 15.71 -0.01 -1.22
CA HIS A 67 16.35 -0.67 -2.35
C HIS A 67 15.82 -0.09 -3.67
N LYS A 68 16.67 -0.06 -4.71
CA LYS A 68 16.30 0.49 -6.04
C LYS A 68 15.10 -0.20 -6.70
N TRP A 69 14.80 -1.44 -6.30
CA TRP A 69 13.69 -2.24 -6.83
C TRP A 69 12.41 -2.09 -6.01
N LEU A 70 12.46 -1.43 -4.86
CA LEU A 70 11.29 -1.26 -4.00
C LEU A 70 10.43 -0.13 -4.55
N ALA A 71 9.19 -0.44 -4.88
CA ALA A 71 8.22 0.55 -5.31
C ALA A 71 7.74 1.41 -4.14
N ASP A 72 7.33 2.64 -4.44
CA ASP A 72 6.64 3.48 -3.47
C ASP A 72 5.27 2.90 -3.12
N HIS A 73 4.85 3.13 -1.87
CA HIS A 73 3.54 2.68 -1.39
C HIS A 73 2.40 3.35 -2.17
N GLU A 74 1.40 2.55 -2.50
CA GLU A 74 0.18 2.93 -3.19
C GLU A 74 -1.02 2.34 -2.44
N GLN A 75 -2.08 3.13 -2.29
CA GLN A 75 -3.36 2.65 -1.77
C GLN A 75 -3.97 1.57 -2.67
N ASN A 76 -4.85 0.73 -2.14
CA ASN A 76 -5.51 -0.31 -2.91
C ASN A 76 -6.40 0.29 -4.02
N PRO A 77 -6.11 0.02 -5.31
CA PRO A 77 -6.91 0.56 -6.42
C PRO A 77 -8.16 -0.26 -6.76
N SER A 78 -8.35 -1.42 -6.13
CA SER A 78 -9.42 -2.38 -6.45
C SER A 78 -10.81 -1.73 -6.39
N GLY A 79 -11.57 -1.80 -7.48
CA GLY A 79 -12.93 -1.25 -7.55
C GLY A 79 -13.02 0.28 -7.64
N VAL A 80 -11.91 1.01 -7.53
CA VAL A 80 -11.87 2.48 -7.63
C VAL A 80 -11.30 2.93 -8.98
N ASN A 81 -10.32 2.21 -9.51
CA ASN A 81 -9.69 2.57 -10.79
C ASN A 81 -9.44 1.32 -11.67
N PRO A 82 -10.28 1.10 -12.71
CA PRO A 82 -10.15 -0.05 -13.60
C PRO A 82 -8.81 -0.14 -14.35
N ARG A 83 -8.06 0.97 -14.44
CA ARG A 83 -6.74 0.99 -15.10
C ARG A 83 -5.58 0.64 -14.16
N ARG A 84 -5.81 0.71 -12.84
CA ARG A 84 -4.78 0.46 -11.82
C ARG A 84 -5.02 -0.82 -11.03
N GLU A 85 -6.22 -1.37 -11.09
CA GLU A 85 -6.49 -2.68 -10.48
C GLU A 85 -5.72 -3.80 -11.16
N TYR A 86 -5.35 -4.81 -10.38
CA TYR A 86 -4.65 -5.98 -10.89
C TYR A 86 -5.61 -6.87 -11.67
N VAL A 87 -5.30 -7.09 -12.95
CA VAL A 87 -6.03 -8.02 -13.82
C VAL A 87 -5.10 -9.17 -14.19
N PRO A 88 -5.40 -10.43 -13.79
CA PRO A 88 -4.56 -11.56 -14.12
C PRO A 88 -4.58 -11.85 -15.62
N TYR A 89 -3.44 -12.26 -16.17
CA TYR A 89 -3.29 -12.69 -17.56
C TYR A 89 -2.34 -13.87 -17.65
N SER A 90 -2.38 -14.60 -18.77
CA SER A 90 -1.38 -15.64 -19.04
C SER A 90 -0.02 -14.99 -19.26
N THR A 91 0.90 -15.21 -18.33
CA THR A 91 2.31 -14.84 -18.50
C THR A 91 3.05 -15.77 -19.46
N THR A 92 2.38 -16.84 -19.93
CA THR A 92 2.93 -17.80 -20.89
C THR A 92 2.45 -17.52 -22.31
N ARG A 93 3.34 -17.78 -23.27
CA ARG A 93 3.01 -17.80 -24.70
C ARG A 93 2.23 -19.08 -25.04
N PRO A 94 1.40 -19.08 -26.09
CA PRO A 94 0.77 -20.30 -26.59
C PRO A 94 1.82 -21.40 -26.85
N LYS A 95 1.55 -22.62 -26.40
CA LYS A 95 2.47 -23.75 -26.53
C LYS A 95 2.44 -24.40 -27.92
N ILE A 96 1.32 -24.25 -28.62
CA ILE A 96 1.10 -24.83 -29.95
C ILE A 96 0.99 -23.66 -30.93
N GLU A 97 1.82 -23.71 -31.97
CA GLU A 97 1.76 -22.74 -33.06
C GLU A 97 0.70 -23.18 -34.08
N ALA A 98 -0.31 -22.33 -34.29
CA ALA A 98 -1.33 -22.58 -35.30
C ALA A 98 -0.78 -22.31 -36.70
N TRP A 99 -1.12 -23.18 -37.65
CA TRP A 99 -0.84 -22.92 -39.06
C TRP A 99 -1.56 -21.65 -39.53
N LYS A 100 -0.83 -20.78 -40.24
CA LYS A 100 -1.38 -19.56 -40.84
C LYS A 100 -1.61 -19.80 -42.34
N PRO A 101 -2.86 -19.72 -42.85
CA PRO A 101 -3.14 -19.97 -44.26
C PRO A 101 -2.47 -18.96 -45.19
N PRO A 102 -2.07 -19.39 -46.41
CA PRO A 102 -1.62 -18.46 -47.44
C PRO A 102 -2.78 -17.55 -47.88
N SER A 103 -2.47 -16.29 -48.15
CA SER A 103 -3.45 -15.25 -48.49
C SER A 103 -3.90 -15.24 -49.94
N LYS A 104 -3.24 -16.00 -50.82
CA LYS A 104 -3.58 -16.09 -52.25
C LYS A 104 -4.36 -17.37 -52.54
N PRO A 105 -5.43 -17.30 -53.37
CA PRO A 105 -6.06 -18.50 -53.90
C PRO A 105 -5.09 -19.26 -54.80
N LEU A 106 -5.29 -20.59 -54.86
CA LEU A 106 -4.56 -21.53 -55.71
C LEU A 106 -4.72 -21.20 -57.20
#